data_AF-A0A7V4M4H2-F1
#
_entry.id   AF-A0A7V4M4H2-F1
#
_cell.length_a   1.000
_cell.length_b   1.000
_cell.length_c   1.000
_cell.angle_alpha   90.00
_cell.angle_beta   90.00
_cell.angle_gamma   90.00
#
_symmetry.space_group_name_H-M   'P 1'
#
loop_
_entity.id
_entity.type
_entity.pdbx_description
1 polymer ?
#
loop_
_entity_poly.entity_id
_entity_poly.type
_entity_poly.pdbx_seq_one_letter_code
_entity_poly.pdbx_strand_id
1 'polypeptide(L)'
;MSCLLLEKYAGWRYVRVAAALGGLAFCVGAAVLSVADLAAEFWVPLAALGGMSLVAWAAYSAQFWHAARRIAKPRLIWLALLIGSPLYATYAVTKLAEPPDSLEWVHSVVLRRDEIPGIRIVTDRGRKLKLYRFVVTDEAAEAERHWVAEGRLECHIIRTGEVDPSSNCHGWVFTGGRYAIHPDDVESILEDNGYQPVASPSKGDLIVYRNEAGVVMHTGIVLEVVHENLVLIESKWGPLGRFLHPPEYQPYGANYSYYHSSREGHQMPIVETTDQDGR
;
A
#
# COMPACT_ATOMS: atom_id res chain seq x y z
N MET A 1 -16.71 -46.21 -44.91
CA MET A 1 -16.71 -44.80 -44.45
C MET A 1 -17.89 -44.46 -43.50
N SER A 2 -18.83 -45.39 -43.25
CA SER A 2 -20.03 -45.13 -42.41
C SER A 2 -19.89 -45.47 -40.91
N CYS A 3 -18.98 -46.38 -40.53
CA CYS A 3 -18.77 -46.75 -39.11
C CYS A 3 -18.01 -45.67 -38.30
N LEU A 4 -17.02 -45.00 -38.89
CA LEU A 4 -16.23 -43.96 -38.20
C LEU A 4 -17.04 -42.69 -37.88
N LEU A 5 -18.07 -42.39 -38.67
CA LEU A 5 -18.98 -41.28 -38.39
C LEU A 5 -19.93 -41.62 -37.23
N LEU A 6 -20.47 -42.84 -37.17
CA LEU A 6 -21.33 -43.29 -36.08
C LEU A 6 -20.59 -43.30 -34.73
N GLU A 7 -19.32 -43.71 -34.71
CA GLU A 7 -18.48 -43.73 -33.51
C GLU A 7 -18.16 -42.31 -32.98
N LYS A 8 -17.90 -41.37 -33.89
CA LYS A 8 -17.66 -39.96 -33.56
C LYS A 8 -18.91 -39.24 -33.04
N TYR A 9 -20.08 -39.54 -33.61
CA TYR A 9 -21.38 -39.01 -33.15
C TYR A 9 -21.85 -39.64 -31.83
N ALA A 10 -21.53 -40.91 -31.59
CA ALA A 10 -21.79 -41.57 -30.31
C ALA A 10 -20.95 -40.94 -29.20
N GLY A 11 -19.65 -40.75 -29.40
CA GLY A 11 -18.73 -40.15 -28.42
C GLY A 11 -19.18 -38.76 -27.93
N TRP A 12 -19.70 -37.92 -28.83
CA TRP A 12 -20.16 -36.57 -28.47
C TRP A 12 -21.42 -36.56 -27.59
N ARG A 13 -22.31 -37.55 -27.75
CA ARG A 13 -23.49 -37.70 -26.88
C ARG A 13 -23.07 -38.14 -25.48
N TYR A 14 -22.10 -39.04 -25.37
CA TYR A 14 -21.55 -39.48 -24.08
C TYR A 14 -20.86 -38.34 -23.33
N VAL A 15 -20.00 -37.57 -24.00
CA VAL A 15 -19.32 -36.41 -23.39
C VAL A 15 -20.33 -35.38 -22.88
N ARG A 16 -21.39 -35.10 -23.64
CA ARG A 16 -22.44 -34.18 -23.22
C ARG A 16 -23.20 -34.70 -22.00
N VAL A 17 -23.64 -35.95 -22.00
CA VAL A 17 -24.35 -36.53 -20.84
C VAL A 17 -23.46 -36.56 -19.59
N ALA A 18 -22.18 -36.93 -19.75
CA ALA A 18 -21.21 -36.93 -18.66
C ALA A 18 -20.99 -35.52 -18.08
N ALA A 19 -20.88 -34.48 -18.94
CA ALA A 19 -20.71 -33.10 -18.50
C ALA A 19 -21.94 -32.56 -17.72
N ALA A 20 -23.17 -32.93 -18.14
CA ALA A 20 -24.38 -32.56 -17.39
C ALA A 20 -24.46 -33.26 -16.03
N LEU A 21 -24.22 -34.57 -15.99
CA LEU A 21 -24.28 -35.35 -14.75
C LEU A 21 -23.19 -34.93 -13.77
N GLY A 22 -21.96 -34.73 -14.25
CA GLY A 22 -20.86 -34.20 -13.45
C GLY A 22 -21.16 -32.79 -12.94
N GLY A 23 -21.66 -31.90 -13.81
CA GLY A 23 -22.04 -30.54 -13.42
C GLY A 23 -23.09 -30.50 -12.31
N LEU A 24 -24.16 -31.28 -12.45
CA LEU A 24 -25.21 -31.40 -11.43
C LEU A 24 -24.67 -31.98 -10.11
N ALA A 25 -23.85 -33.04 -10.17
CA ALA A 25 -23.27 -33.66 -8.98
C ALA A 25 -22.38 -32.68 -8.20
N PHE A 26 -21.54 -31.92 -8.90
CA PHE A 26 -20.67 -30.92 -8.26
C PHE A 26 -21.46 -29.73 -7.68
N CYS A 27 -22.50 -29.25 -8.38
CA CYS A 27 -23.38 -28.19 -7.85
C CYS A 27 -24.17 -28.64 -6.61
N VAL A 28 -24.68 -29.88 -6.59
CA VAL A 28 -25.36 -30.44 -5.42
C VAL A 28 -24.39 -30.63 -4.26
N GLY A 29 -23.17 -31.14 -4.53
CA GLY A 29 -22.13 -31.25 -3.52
C GLY A 29 -21.77 -29.89 -2.90
N ALA A 30 -21.57 -28.86 -3.73
CA ALA A 30 -21.31 -27.50 -3.26
C ALA A 30 -22.47 -26.93 -2.42
N ALA A 31 -23.73 -27.15 -2.84
CA ALA A 31 -24.90 -26.69 -2.10
C ALA A 31 -25.04 -27.39 -0.74
N VAL A 32 -24.81 -28.70 -0.67
CA VAL A 32 -24.85 -29.47 0.59
C VAL A 32 -23.76 -28.97 1.55
N LEU A 33 -22.54 -28.74 1.06
CA LEU A 33 -21.44 -28.24 1.88
C LEU A 33 -21.67 -26.80 2.34
N SER A 34 -22.28 -25.96 1.51
CA SER A 34 -22.67 -24.59 1.87
C SER A 34 -23.77 -24.57 2.94
N VAL A 35 -24.77 -25.44 2.84
CA VAL A 35 -25.85 -25.56 3.85
C VAL A 35 -25.32 -26.14 5.17
N ALA A 36 -24.23 -26.88 5.14
CA ALA A 36 -23.55 -27.41 6.32
C ALA A 36 -22.60 -26.40 7.01
N ASP A 37 -22.62 -25.11 6.61
CA ASP A 37 -21.78 -24.03 7.18
C ASP A 37 -20.26 -24.30 7.14
N LEU A 38 -19.80 -25.08 6.15
CA LEU A 38 -18.36 -25.26 5.93
C LEU A 38 -17.75 -24.04 5.25
N ALA A 39 -16.49 -23.77 5.58
CA ALA A 39 -15.75 -22.63 5.03
C ALA A 39 -15.76 -22.62 3.49
N ALA A 40 -15.77 -21.41 2.91
CA ALA A 40 -15.89 -21.19 1.47
C ALA A 40 -14.84 -21.93 0.63
N GLU A 41 -13.66 -22.17 1.20
CA GLU A 41 -12.56 -22.91 0.59
C GLU A 41 -12.96 -24.33 0.13
N PHE A 42 -13.94 -24.95 0.80
CA PHE A 42 -14.34 -26.33 0.53
C PHE A 42 -15.44 -26.45 -0.54
N TRP A 43 -16.35 -25.48 -0.67
CA TRP A 43 -17.49 -25.58 -1.58
C TRP A 43 -17.35 -24.71 -2.84
N VAL A 44 -16.57 -23.63 -2.81
CA VAL A 44 -16.35 -22.75 -3.98
C VAL A 44 -15.69 -23.49 -5.16
N PRO A 45 -14.65 -24.33 -4.98
CA PRO A 45 -14.06 -25.08 -6.09
C PRO A 45 -15.04 -26.06 -6.74
N LEU A 46 -15.91 -26.68 -5.94
CA LEU A 46 -16.95 -27.59 -6.42
C LEU A 46 -18.02 -26.85 -7.20
N ALA A 47 -18.46 -25.68 -6.73
CA ALA A 47 -19.38 -24.83 -7.46
C ALA A 47 -18.80 -24.38 -8.81
N ALA A 48 -17.50 -24.02 -8.84
CA ALA A 48 -16.80 -23.63 -10.06
C ALA A 48 -16.68 -24.79 -11.07
N LEU A 49 -16.31 -26.00 -10.62
CA LEU A 49 -16.27 -27.20 -11.45
C LEU A 49 -17.66 -27.57 -12.00
N GLY A 50 -18.70 -27.41 -11.18
CA GLY A 50 -20.09 -27.59 -11.58
C GLY A 50 -20.50 -26.61 -12.68
N GLY A 51 -20.21 -25.33 -12.48
CA GLY A 51 -20.45 -24.27 -13.46
C GLY A 51 -19.73 -24.52 -14.79
N MET A 52 -18.44 -24.86 -14.76
CA MET A 52 -17.66 -25.16 -15.97
C MET A 52 -18.20 -26.38 -16.73
N SER A 53 -18.63 -27.42 -16.02
CA SER A 53 -19.20 -28.63 -16.62
C SER A 53 -20.56 -28.36 -17.29
N LEU A 54 -21.38 -27.51 -16.69
CA LEU A 54 -22.65 -27.05 -17.27
C LEU A 54 -22.43 -26.13 -18.49
N VAL A 55 -21.40 -25.28 -18.46
CA VAL A 55 -20.99 -24.47 -19.62
C VAL A 55 -20.50 -25.37 -20.76
N ALA A 56 -19.70 -26.40 -20.48
CA ALA A 56 -19.28 -27.38 -21.47
C ALA A 56 -20.49 -28.13 -22.05
N TRP A 57 -21.42 -28.59 -21.21
CA TRP A 57 -22.67 -29.21 -21.66
C TRP A 57 -23.49 -28.29 -22.58
N ALA A 58 -23.61 -27.01 -22.21
CA ALA A 58 -24.29 -26.01 -23.00
C ALA A 58 -23.58 -25.79 -24.34
N ALA A 59 -22.25 -25.68 -24.36
CA ALA A 59 -21.43 -25.50 -25.55
C ALA A 59 -21.52 -26.68 -26.55
N TYR A 60 -21.84 -27.88 -26.09
CA TYR A 60 -22.12 -29.05 -26.94
C TYR A 60 -23.59 -29.16 -27.40
N SER A 61 -24.45 -28.21 -27.03
CA SER A 61 -25.83 -28.15 -27.51
C SER A 61 -25.96 -27.26 -28.76
N ALA A 62 -26.56 -27.79 -29.82
CA ALA A 62 -26.82 -27.04 -31.05
C ALA A 62 -27.74 -25.80 -30.81
N GLN A 63 -28.56 -25.84 -29.75
CA GLN A 63 -29.43 -24.75 -29.32
C GLN A 63 -28.64 -23.59 -28.70
N PHE A 64 -27.58 -23.87 -27.94
CA PHE A 64 -26.68 -22.85 -27.41
C PHE A 64 -25.92 -22.14 -28.53
N TRP A 65 -25.38 -22.86 -29.52
CA TRP A 65 -24.74 -22.22 -30.67
C TRP A 65 -25.71 -21.42 -31.53
N HIS A 66 -26.98 -21.83 -31.63
CA HIS A 66 -28.02 -21.03 -32.28
C HIS A 66 -28.37 -19.76 -31.50
N ALA A 67 -28.47 -19.83 -30.16
CA ALA A 67 -28.72 -18.67 -29.30
C ALA A 67 -27.50 -17.73 -29.24
N ALA A 68 -26.30 -18.29 -29.07
CA ALA A 68 -25.03 -17.58 -29.06
C ALA A 68 -24.79 -16.87 -30.40
N ARG A 69 -25.12 -17.47 -31.55
CA ARG A 69 -25.07 -16.79 -32.87
C ARG A 69 -26.09 -15.65 -33.01
N ARG A 70 -27.21 -15.69 -32.28
CA ARG A 70 -28.17 -14.57 -32.25
C ARG A 70 -27.71 -13.40 -31.39
N ILE A 71 -26.94 -13.69 -30.34
CA ILE A 71 -26.39 -12.70 -29.38
C ILE A 71 -25.03 -12.17 -29.85
N ALA A 72 -24.21 -13.01 -30.49
CA ALA A 72 -22.95 -12.68 -31.15
C ALA A 72 -23.17 -11.97 -32.50
N LYS A 73 -24.12 -11.04 -32.54
CA LYS A 73 -24.12 -10.03 -33.60
C LYS A 73 -22.90 -9.14 -33.34
N PRO A 74 -22.02 -8.90 -34.33
CA PRO A 74 -20.82 -8.08 -34.16
C PRO A 74 -21.11 -6.76 -33.44
N ARG A 75 -22.27 -6.16 -33.71
CA ARG A 75 -22.74 -4.91 -33.08
C ARG A 75 -22.86 -4.99 -31.56
N LEU A 76 -23.32 -6.11 -30.99
CA LEU A 76 -23.46 -6.26 -29.54
C LEU A 76 -22.11 -6.50 -28.86
N ILE A 77 -21.20 -7.21 -29.52
CA ILE A 77 -19.81 -7.37 -29.05
C ILE A 77 -19.10 -6.01 -29.03
N TRP A 78 -19.20 -5.25 -30.12
CA TRP A 78 -18.64 -3.90 -30.19
C TRP A 78 -19.28 -2.94 -29.17
N LEU A 79 -20.59 -3.02 -28.96
CA LEU A 79 -21.27 -2.22 -27.93
C LEU A 79 -20.79 -2.58 -26.52
N ALA A 80 -20.64 -3.88 -26.23
CA ALA A 80 -20.14 -4.35 -24.94
C ALA A 80 -18.68 -3.91 -24.69
N LEU A 81 -17.83 -3.91 -25.73
CA LEU A 81 -16.47 -3.37 -25.61
C LEU A 81 -16.46 -1.86 -25.42
N LEU A 82 -17.30 -1.13 -26.17
CA LEU A 82 -17.35 0.34 -26.14
C LEU A 82 -17.90 0.89 -24.82
N ILE A 83 -18.75 0.14 -24.12
CA ILE A 83 -19.28 0.50 -22.80
C ILE A 83 -18.47 -0.15 -21.67
N GLY A 84 -18.08 -1.41 -21.84
CA GLY A 84 -17.36 -2.17 -20.83
C GLY A 84 -15.92 -1.70 -20.64
N SER A 85 -15.21 -1.30 -21.71
CA SER A 85 -13.82 -0.86 -21.58
C SER A 85 -13.67 0.46 -20.84
N PRO A 86 -14.49 1.52 -21.07
CA PRO A 86 -14.39 2.74 -20.29
C PRO A 86 -14.79 2.52 -18.83
N LEU A 87 -15.83 1.74 -18.57
CA LEU A 87 -16.26 1.42 -17.19
C LEU A 87 -15.22 0.60 -16.43
N TYR A 88 -14.61 -0.39 -17.10
CA TYR A 88 -13.53 -1.16 -16.51
C TYR A 88 -12.29 -0.28 -16.32
N ALA A 89 -11.98 0.63 -17.24
CA ALA A 89 -10.87 1.56 -17.09
C ALA A 89 -11.09 2.52 -15.91
N THR A 90 -12.29 3.09 -15.73
CA THR A 90 -12.58 3.91 -14.54
C THR A 90 -12.55 3.09 -13.26
N TYR A 91 -13.13 1.89 -13.24
CA TYR A 91 -13.04 0.99 -12.09
C TYR A 91 -11.60 0.60 -11.75
N ALA A 92 -10.79 0.27 -12.77
CA ALA A 92 -9.40 -0.09 -12.61
C ALA A 92 -8.57 1.11 -12.14
N VAL A 93 -8.82 2.32 -12.64
CA VAL A 93 -8.16 3.53 -12.14
C VAL A 93 -8.55 3.79 -10.69
N THR A 94 -9.80 3.65 -10.29
CA THR A 94 -10.19 3.92 -8.89
C THR A 94 -9.77 2.83 -7.91
N LYS A 95 -9.65 1.56 -8.35
CA LYS A 95 -9.25 0.44 -7.48
C LYS A 95 -7.78 0.05 -7.53
N LEU A 96 -7.06 0.42 -8.58
CA LEU A 96 -5.60 0.21 -8.69
C LEU A 96 -4.80 1.47 -8.36
N ALA A 97 -5.44 2.62 -8.16
CA ALA A 97 -4.76 3.86 -7.75
C ALA A 97 -4.89 4.19 -6.26
N GLU A 98 -5.59 3.38 -5.48
CA GLU A 98 -5.55 3.48 -4.02
C GLU A 98 -4.33 2.68 -3.55
N PRO A 99 -3.19 3.32 -3.21
CA PRO A 99 -2.13 2.58 -2.53
C PRO A 99 -2.71 1.98 -1.24
N PRO A 100 -2.34 0.74 -0.89
CA PRO A 100 -2.78 0.14 0.37
C PRO A 100 -2.43 1.06 1.56
N ASP A 101 -3.25 0.98 2.61
CA ASP A 101 -3.14 1.84 3.79
C ASP A 101 -1.75 1.66 4.43
N SER A 102 -0.89 2.63 4.17
CA SER A 102 0.58 2.52 4.35
C SER A 102 1.01 2.38 5.82
N LEU A 103 0.12 2.74 6.74
CA LEU A 103 0.32 2.68 8.19
C LEU A 103 0.25 1.25 8.76
N GLU A 104 -0.60 0.38 8.22
CA GLU A 104 -0.66 -1.02 8.65
C GLU A 104 0.66 -1.74 8.41
N TRP A 105 1.38 -1.35 7.35
CA TRP A 105 2.61 -2.03 6.96
C TRP A 105 3.85 -1.53 7.72
N VAL A 106 3.96 -0.25 8.06
CA VAL A 106 5.01 0.21 9.00
C VAL A 106 4.94 -0.57 10.31
N HIS A 107 3.72 -0.90 10.77
CA HIS A 107 3.52 -1.76 11.93
C HIS A 107 3.94 -3.22 11.69
N SER A 108 3.89 -3.71 10.45
CA SER A 108 4.30 -5.08 10.11
C SER A 108 5.82 -5.29 10.13
N VAL A 109 6.61 -4.28 9.75
CA VAL A 109 8.09 -4.37 9.74
C VAL A 109 8.73 -3.93 11.04
N VAL A 110 8.02 -3.15 11.88
CA VAL A 110 8.49 -2.74 13.20
C VAL A 110 8.08 -3.75 14.25
N LEU A 111 9.02 -4.55 14.71
CA LEU A 111 8.79 -5.51 15.79
C LEU A 111 8.67 -4.84 17.15
N ARG A 112 9.52 -3.84 17.41
CA ARG A 112 9.56 -3.15 18.70
C ARG A 112 10.10 -1.74 18.56
N ARG A 113 9.62 -0.85 19.43
CA ARG A 113 10.14 0.49 19.65
C ARG A 113 10.52 0.63 21.11
N ASP A 114 11.82 0.72 21.38
CA ASP A 114 12.35 0.80 22.73
C ASP A 114 12.71 2.25 23.07
N GLU A 115 12.17 2.77 24.18
CA GLU A 115 12.71 4.01 24.77
C GLU A 115 14.14 3.74 25.22
N ILE A 116 15.04 4.70 25.00
CA ILE A 116 16.41 4.65 25.47
C ILE A 116 16.49 5.42 26.80
N PRO A 117 16.67 4.72 27.94
CA PRO A 117 16.79 5.37 29.24
C PRO A 117 18.04 6.26 29.29
N GLY A 118 17.98 7.34 30.06
CA GLY A 118 19.14 8.18 30.33
C GLY A 118 19.62 9.04 29.15
N ILE A 119 18.95 9.03 28.00
CA ILE A 119 19.30 9.91 26.86
C ILE A 119 18.07 10.70 26.44
N ARG A 120 18.24 12.02 26.26
CA ARG A 120 17.17 12.95 25.88
C ARG A 120 17.64 13.88 24.76
N ILE A 121 16.71 14.29 23.91
CA ILE A 121 16.90 15.41 22.99
C ILE A 121 16.31 16.67 23.61
N VAL A 122 16.96 17.81 23.44
CA VAL A 122 16.58 19.06 24.10
C VAL A 122 16.18 20.10 23.08
N THR A 123 14.97 20.64 23.20
CA THR A 123 14.47 21.73 22.35
C THR A 123 15.12 23.06 22.74
N ASP A 124 14.96 24.09 21.91
CA ASP A 124 15.54 25.41 22.17
C ASP A 124 14.96 26.09 23.42
N ARG A 125 13.74 25.71 23.84
CA ARG A 125 13.13 26.13 25.12
C ARG A 125 13.48 25.21 26.30
N GLY A 126 14.39 24.25 26.10
CA GLY A 126 14.90 23.37 27.16
C GLY A 126 14.00 22.17 27.48
N ARG A 127 12.96 21.89 26.68
CA ARG A 127 12.11 20.71 26.88
C ARG A 127 12.92 19.46 26.54
N LYS A 128 12.97 18.50 27.47
CA LYS A 128 13.66 17.21 27.31
C LYS A 128 12.68 16.17 26.78
N LEU A 129 12.93 15.67 25.57
CA LEU A 129 12.08 14.68 24.91
C LEU A 129 12.77 13.31 24.90
N LYS A 130 11.95 12.26 24.90
CA LYS A 130 12.43 10.87 24.91
C LYS A 130 12.94 10.49 23.52
N LEU A 131 13.91 9.57 23.51
CA LEU A 131 14.47 9.02 22.28
C LEU A 131 14.25 7.51 22.25
N TYR A 132 14.14 6.98 21.04
CA TYR A 132 13.79 5.59 20.79
C TYR A 132 14.76 4.91 19.83
N ARG A 133 14.76 3.58 19.82
CA ARG A 133 15.35 2.73 18.78
C ARG A 133 14.31 1.76 18.25
N PHE A 134 14.36 1.48 16.96
CA PHE A 134 13.53 0.45 16.37
C PHE A 134 14.28 -0.87 16.27
N VAL A 135 13.51 -1.95 16.44
CA VAL A 135 13.88 -3.29 16.00
C VAL A 135 12.97 -3.60 14.83
N VAL A 136 13.57 -3.84 13.67
CA VAL A 136 12.85 -4.19 12.43
C VAL A 136 13.05 -5.65 12.08
N THR A 137 12.18 -6.20 11.24
CA THR A 137 12.32 -7.56 10.71
C THR A 137 13.48 -7.67 9.72
N ASP A 138 14.01 -8.89 9.52
CA ASP A 138 15.05 -9.14 8.52
C ASP A 138 14.51 -8.96 7.08
N GLU A 139 13.20 -9.09 6.89
CA GLU A 139 12.50 -8.89 5.62
C GLU A 139 12.22 -7.41 5.30
N ALA A 140 12.60 -6.46 6.18
CA ALA A 140 12.25 -5.04 6.03
C ALA A 140 12.68 -4.44 4.68
N ALA A 141 13.85 -4.82 4.16
CA ALA A 141 14.33 -4.34 2.87
C ALA A 141 13.58 -4.94 1.67
N GLU A 142 13.11 -6.18 1.76
CA GLU A 142 12.29 -6.80 0.72
C GLU A 142 10.91 -6.18 0.69
N ALA A 143 10.33 -6.03 1.86
CA ALA A 143 9.00 -5.48 2.00
C ALA A 143 8.98 -3.98 1.62
N GLU A 144 10.05 -3.20 1.86
CA GLU A 144 10.21 -1.86 1.28
C GLU A 144 10.20 -1.88 -0.26
N ARG A 145 11.00 -2.76 -0.88
CA ARG A 145 11.06 -2.87 -2.35
C ARG A 145 9.70 -3.22 -2.94
N HIS A 146 8.99 -4.15 -2.30
CA HIS A 146 7.65 -4.53 -2.71
C HIS A 146 6.71 -3.34 -2.68
N TRP A 147 6.74 -2.54 -1.61
CA TRP A 147 5.88 -1.37 -1.48
C TRP A 147 6.21 -0.25 -2.50
N VAL A 148 7.50 -0.01 -2.78
CA VAL A 148 7.90 0.92 -3.86
C VAL A 148 7.33 0.48 -5.22
N ALA A 149 7.35 -0.83 -5.49
CA ALA A 149 6.81 -1.41 -6.72
C ALA A 149 5.28 -1.34 -6.77
N GLU A 150 4.59 -1.78 -5.72
CA GLU A 150 3.13 -1.79 -5.62
C GLU A 150 2.53 -0.37 -5.64
N GLY A 151 3.14 0.56 -4.90
CA GLY A 151 2.78 1.98 -4.91
C GLY A 151 3.15 2.69 -6.22
N ARG A 152 3.81 1.99 -7.16
CA ARG A 152 4.26 2.52 -8.46
C ARG A 152 5.13 3.77 -8.31
N LEU A 153 5.90 3.81 -7.21
CA LEU A 153 6.74 4.93 -6.83
C LEU A 153 8.11 4.89 -7.53
N GLU A 154 8.49 3.74 -8.11
CA GLU A 154 9.78 3.48 -8.76
C GLU A 154 10.27 4.58 -9.72
N CYS A 155 9.35 5.20 -10.47
CA CYS A 155 9.68 6.25 -11.45
C CYS A 155 9.58 7.68 -10.88
N HIS A 156 9.15 7.84 -9.63
CA HIS A 156 8.86 9.14 -9.02
C HIS A 156 9.79 9.46 -7.83
N ILE A 157 10.59 8.48 -7.39
CA ILE A 157 11.48 8.62 -6.23
C ILE A 157 12.92 8.25 -6.58
N ILE A 158 13.86 8.77 -5.81
CA ILE A 158 15.27 8.37 -5.86
C ILE A 158 15.69 7.93 -4.47
N ARG A 159 16.13 6.69 -4.31
CA ARG A 159 16.66 6.22 -3.03
C ARG A 159 18.02 6.85 -2.74
N THR A 160 18.19 7.43 -1.56
CA THR A 160 19.42 8.09 -1.07
C THR A 160 19.98 7.45 0.20
N GLY A 161 19.33 6.41 0.73
CA GLY A 161 19.83 5.64 1.86
C GLY A 161 19.15 4.28 1.96
N GLU A 162 19.92 3.29 2.40
CA GLU A 162 19.43 1.95 2.72
C GLU A 162 18.52 1.95 3.95
N VAL A 163 17.83 0.83 4.18
CA VAL A 163 17.11 0.56 5.43
C VAL A 163 18.06 0.74 6.61
N ASP A 164 17.64 1.56 7.58
CA ASP A 164 18.43 1.82 8.78
C ASP A 164 17.51 2.03 9.99
N PRO A 165 17.42 1.05 10.91
CA PRO A 165 16.49 1.10 12.04
C PRO A 165 16.94 2.02 13.19
N SER A 166 18.08 2.70 13.06
CA SER A 166 18.60 3.62 14.07
C SER A 166 17.65 4.78 14.38
N SER A 167 16.86 5.21 13.40
CA SER A 167 16.00 6.39 13.47
C SER A 167 14.72 6.20 12.64
N ASN A 168 13.68 7.01 12.88
CA ASN A 168 12.60 7.22 11.92
C ASN A 168 12.82 8.51 11.12
N CYS A 169 11.84 8.90 10.29
CA CYS A 169 11.78 10.20 9.62
C CYS A 169 12.10 11.39 10.54
N HIS A 170 11.39 11.53 11.66
CA HIS A 170 11.61 12.59 12.63
C HIS A 170 13.03 12.55 13.22
N GLY A 171 13.48 11.34 13.58
CA GLY A 171 14.81 11.08 14.07
C GLY A 171 15.91 11.48 13.09
N TRP A 172 15.74 11.15 11.81
CA TRP A 172 16.66 11.54 10.75
C TRP A 172 16.81 13.06 10.66
N VAL A 173 15.69 13.79 10.71
CA VAL A 173 15.69 15.27 10.68
C VAL A 173 16.34 15.87 11.93
N PHE A 174 15.85 15.52 13.12
CA PHE A 174 16.16 16.28 14.34
C PHE A 174 17.34 15.72 15.15
N THR A 175 17.70 14.45 14.98
CA THR A 175 18.85 13.82 15.69
C THR A 175 20.07 13.62 14.78
N GLY A 176 19.94 13.90 13.49
CA GLY A 176 20.91 13.52 12.47
C GLY A 176 20.92 12.01 12.20
N GLY A 177 19.77 11.34 12.38
CA GLY A 177 19.63 9.90 12.14
C GLY A 177 20.18 8.99 13.22
N ARG A 178 20.52 9.51 14.41
CA ARG A 178 21.09 8.69 15.49
C ARG A 178 20.04 7.94 16.32
N TYR A 179 18.84 8.50 16.43
CA TYR A 179 17.75 7.99 17.25
C TYR A 179 16.41 8.29 16.62
N ALA A 180 15.37 7.60 17.05
CA ALA A 180 14.00 7.87 16.67
C ALA A 180 13.29 8.84 17.64
N ILE A 181 12.35 9.62 17.11
CA ILE A 181 11.50 10.56 17.86
C ILE A 181 10.04 10.15 17.75
N HIS A 182 9.27 10.29 18.83
CA HIS A 182 7.85 10.01 18.80
C HIS A 182 7.09 11.05 17.97
N PRO A 183 6.10 10.66 17.15
CA PRO A 183 5.34 11.64 16.37
C PRO A 183 4.68 12.75 17.22
N ASP A 184 4.14 12.39 18.38
CA ASP A 184 3.52 13.34 19.33
C ASP A 184 4.50 14.44 19.83
N ASP A 185 5.80 14.18 19.80
CA ASP A 185 6.81 15.16 20.23
C ASP A 185 7.09 16.21 19.16
N VAL A 186 6.69 16.00 17.89
CA VAL A 186 7.03 16.90 16.78
C VAL A 186 6.36 18.26 16.95
N GLU A 187 5.10 18.32 17.36
CA GLU A 187 4.43 19.62 17.59
C GLU A 187 5.14 20.44 18.68
N SER A 188 5.61 19.75 19.73
CA SER A 188 6.42 20.36 20.79
C SER A 188 7.75 20.91 20.25
N ILE A 189 8.39 20.19 19.33
CA ILE A 189 9.62 20.63 18.65
C ILE A 189 9.36 21.85 17.78
N LEU A 190 8.28 21.85 16.97
CA LEU A 190 7.93 22.97 16.10
C LEU A 190 7.73 24.26 16.92
N GLU A 191 6.98 24.14 18.02
CA GLU A 191 6.70 25.27 18.92
C GLU A 191 7.97 25.80 19.61
N ASP A 192 8.75 24.91 20.21
CA ASP A 192 9.90 25.31 21.02
C ASP A 192 11.04 25.87 20.17
N ASN A 193 11.23 25.33 18.97
CA ASN A 193 12.32 25.72 18.07
C ASN A 193 11.92 26.82 17.08
N GLY A 194 10.75 27.45 17.28
CA GLY A 194 10.33 28.64 16.54
C GLY A 194 10.05 28.39 15.06
N TYR A 195 9.57 27.20 14.69
CA TYR A 195 9.13 26.93 13.33
C TYR A 195 7.87 27.74 13.00
N GLN A 196 7.83 28.34 11.82
CA GLN A 196 6.71 29.13 11.33
C GLN A 196 6.18 28.53 10.03
N PRO A 197 4.85 28.37 9.87
CA PRO A 197 4.29 27.84 8.64
C PRO A 197 4.56 28.80 7.46
N VAL A 198 4.89 28.24 6.31
CA VAL A 198 5.14 29.00 5.07
C VAL A 198 4.34 28.41 3.90
N ALA A 199 3.85 29.27 3.02
CA ALA A 199 3.12 28.85 1.82
C ALA A 199 4.05 28.51 0.66
N SER A 200 5.19 29.20 0.57
CA SER A 200 6.20 29.02 -0.47
C SER A 200 7.49 28.55 0.20
N PRO A 201 7.76 27.23 0.25
CA PRO A 201 8.96 26.72 0.90
C PRO A 201 10.22 27.16 0.17
N SER A 202 11.32 27.17 0.90
CA SER A 202 12.69 27.30 0.41
C SER A 202 13.50 26.06 0.76
N LYS A 203 14.66 25.91 0.12
CA LYS A 203 15.64 24.88 0.48
C LYS A 203 15.98 24.96 1.97
N GLY A 204 15.95 23.81 2.63
CA GLY A 204 16.18 23.67 4.07
C GLY A 204 14.93 23.90 4.92
N ASP A 205 13.77 24.20 4.34
CA ASP A 205 12.53 24.19 5.10
C ASP A 205 12.10 22.77 5.44
N LEU A 206 11.28 22.65 6.48
CA LEU A 206 10.70 21.40 6.93
C LEU A 206 9.34 21.19 6.26
N ILE A 207 9.05 19.97 5.81
CA ILE A 207 7.69 19.54 5.48
C ILE A 207 7.17 18.61 6.58
N VAL A 208 5.91 18.78 6.96
CA VAL A 208 5.23 17.98 8.00
C VAL A 208 3.92 17.45 7.44
N TYR A 209 3.75 16.13 7.45
CA TYR A 209 2.54 15.43 7.02
C TYR A 209 1.70 15.05 8.24
N ARG A 210 0.38 15.16 8.11
CA ARG A 210 -0.58 14.86 9.17
C ARG A 210 -1.67 13.92 8.67
N ASN A 211 -2.17 13.07 9.55
CA ASN A 211 -3.36 12.29 9.26
C ASN A 211 -4.64 13.16 9.36
N GLU A 212 -5.80 12.56 9.12
CA GLU A 212 -7.10 13.26 9.20
C GLU A 212 -7.42 13.80 10.61
N ALA A 213 -6.89 13.16 11.66
CA ALA A 213 -7.01 13.62 13.03
C ALA A 213 -6.04 14.78 13.38
N GLY A 214 -5.22 15.23 12.42
CA GLY A 214 -4.24 16.29 12.61
C GLY A 214 -2.97 15.84 13.33
N VAL A 215 -2.80 14.54 13.58
CA VAL A 215 -1.58 13.99 14.21
C VAL A 215 -0.46 13.96 13.18
N VAL A 216 0.72 14.44 13.57
CA VAL A 216 1.92 14.37 12.73
C VAL A 216 2.26 12.91 12.46
N MET A 217 2.42 12.56 11.18
CA MET A 217 2.77 11.20 10.75
C MET A 217 4.17 11.12 10.16
N HIS A 218 4.64 12.21 9.56
CA HIS A 218 5.91 12.23 8.84
C HIS A 218 6.52 13.62 8.75
N THR A 219 7.84 13.65 8.65
CA THR A 219 8.60 14.88 8.42
C THR A 219 9.72 14.64 7.41
N GLY A 220 10.00 15.64 6.59
CA GLY A 220 11.11 15.66 5.63
C GLY A 220 11.73 17.05 5.52
N ILE A 221 12.84 17.13 4.79
CA ILE A 221 13.53 18.40 4.51
C ILE A 221 13.33 18.73 3.03
N VAL A 222 12.97 19.97 2.74
CA VAL A 222 12.95 20.51 1.38
C VAL A 222 14.39 20.58 0.89
N LEU A 223 14.77 19.68 -0.02
CA LEU A 223 16.12 19.65 -0.59
C LEU A 223 16.30 20.76 -1.62
N GLU A 224 15.31 20.97 -2.47
CA GLU A 224 15.38 21.93 -3.57
C GLU A 224 13.98 22.34 -4.04
N VAL A 225 13.85 23.60 -4.50
CA VAL A 225 12.65 24.09 -5.18
C VAL A 225 13.01 24.33 -6.63
N VAL A 226 12.66 23.39 -7.50
CA VAL A 226 13.05 23.42 -8.92
C VAL A 226 12.27 24.50 -9.66
N HIS A 227 10.96 24.56 -9.41
CA HIS A 227 10.03 25.63 -9.80
C HIS A 227 8.76 25.50 -8.94
N GLU A 228 7.81 26.43 -9.06
CA GLU A 228 6.63 26.55 -8.19
C GLU A 228 5.81 25.25 -7.99
N ASN A 229 5.82 24.36 -8.99
CA ASN A 229 5.06 23.10 -8.98
C ASN A 229 5.92 21.86 -8.70
N LEU A 230 7.22 22.01 -8.44
CA LEU A 230 8.12 20.89 -8.17
C LEU A 230 9.07 21.22 -7.01
N VAL A 231 8.69 20.74 -5.84
CA VAL A 231 9.50 20.75 -4.62
C VAL A 231 10.05 19.35 -4.41
N LEU A 232 11.36 19.21 -4.22
CA LEU A 232 11.98 17.94 -3.90
C LEU A 232 12.21 17.83 -2.40
N ILE A 233 11.67 16.77 -1.82
CA ILE A 233 11.76 16.46 -0.40
C ILE A 233 12.75 15.32 -0.22
N GLU A 234 13.70 15.47 0.69
CA GLU A 234 14.45 14.33 1.23
C GLU A 234 13.83 13.90 2.56
N SER A 235 13.49 12.62 2.67
CA SER A 235 12.97 12.07 3.91
C SER A 235 13.21 10.57 4.03
N LYS A 236 13.25 10.08 5.27
CA LYS A 236 13.27 8.65 5.58
C LYS A 236 11.85 8.12 5.67
N TRP A 237 11.57 6.90 5.26
CA TRP A 237 10.23 6.31 5.41
C TRP A 237 10.18 5.40 6.62
N GLY A 238 9.80 5.97 7.77
CA GLY A 238 9.83 5.26 9.06
C GLY A 238 11.26 4.81 9.37
N PRO A 239 11.48 3.58 9.86
CA PRO A 239 12.82 3.03 10.11
C PRO A 239 13.50 2.45 8.87
N LEU A 240 12.99 2.72 7.67
CA LEU A 240 13.44 2.09 6.43
C LEU A 240 14.41 3.00 5.67
N GLY A 241 14.39 2.95 4.36
CA GLY A 241 15.24 3.71 3.47
C GLY A 241 14.95 5.21 3.52
N ARG A 242 15.84 5.94 2.85
CA ARG A 242 15.75 7.38 2.65
C ARG A 242 15.60 7.67 1.16
N PHE A 243 14.75 8.65 0.84
CA PHE A 243 14.30 8.91 -0.51
C PHE A 243 14.22 10.41 -0.80
N LEU A 244 14.51 10.77 -2.05
CA LEU A 244 14.07 12.00 -2.68
C LEU A 244 12.76 11.75 -3.39
N HIS A 245 11.78 12.61 -3.16
CA HIS A 245 10.46 12.48 -3.76
C HIS A 245 9.75 13.85 -3.80
N PRO A 246 8.80 14.07 -4.72
CA PRO A 246 7.84 15.15 -4.57
C PRO A 246 6.91 14.90 -3.36
N PRO A 247 6.24 15.92 -2.81
CA PRO A 247 5.43 15.79 -1.60
C PRO A 247 4.32 14.74 -1.69
N GLU A 248 3.78 14.52 -2.88
CA GLU A 248 2.65 13.62 -3.11
C GLU A 248 3.07 12.15 -3.20
N TYR A 249 4.35 11.86 -3.46
CA TYR A 249 4.84 10.51 -3.78
C TYR A 249 5.51 9.85 -2.57
N GLN A 250 4.71 9.61 -1.53
CA GLN A 250 5.12 9.03 -0.26
C GLN A 250 3.91 8.43 0.49
N PRO A 251 4.09 7.62 1.54
CA PRO A 251 3.01 6.82 2.13
C PRO A 251 2.07 7.61 3.06
N TYR A 252 2.49 8.73 3.61
CA TYR A 252 1.88 9.37 4.79
C TYR A 252 0.73 10.34 4.46
N GLY A 253 0.13 10.21 3.26
CA GLY A 253 -1.03 10.97 2.83
C GLY A 253 -0.70 12.35 2.26
N ALA A 254 -1.72 13.03 1.74
CA ALA A 254 -1.56 14.30 1.01
C ALA A 254 -1.71 15.56 1.88
N ASN A 255 -2.02 15.42 3.17
CA ASN A 255 -2.18 16.56 4.07
C ASN A 255 -0.83 16.95 4.66
N TYR A 256 -0.20 17.96 4.06
CA TYR A 256 1.11 18.46 4.50
C TYR A 256 1.18 19.98 4.53
N SER A 257 2.08 20.49 5.38
CA SER A 257 2.42 21.91 5.48
C SER A 257 3.93 22.10 5.54
N TYR A 258 4.41 23.24 5.04
CA TYR A 258 5.81 23.63 5.12
C TYR A 258 6.07 24.56 6.30
N TYR A 259 7.26 24.47 6.88
CA TYR A 259 7.69 25.27 8.01
C TYR A 259 9.12 25.76 7.81
N HIS A 260 9.33 27.05 8.06
CA HIS A 260 10.64 27.67 8.11
C HIS A 260 11.10 27.84 9.56
N SER A 261 12.40 27.70 9.80
CA SER A 261 13.05 28.06 11.07
C SER A 261 14.28 28.91 10.78
N SER A 262 14.52 29.92 11.61
CA SER A 262 15.73 30.76 11.52
C SER A 262 17.00 30.07 12.02
N ARG A 263 16.88 28.83 12.52
CA ARG A 263 18.02 28.01 12.99
C ARG A 263 18.90 27.58 11.84
N GLU A 264 20.19 27.40 12.13
CA GLU A 264 21.10 26.71 11.22
C GLU A 264 20.83 25.20 11.28
N GLY A 265 19.92 24.73 10.42
CA GLY A 265 19.49 23.34 10.35
C GLY A 265 18.50 22.92 11.44
N HIS A 266 18.13 21.63 11.40
CA HIS A 266 17.06 21.09 12.25
C HIS A 266 17.55 20.30 13.45
N GLN A 267 18.84 19.97 13.51
CA GLN A 267 19.36 19.11 14.55
C GLN A 267 19.27 19.79 15.92
N MET A 268 19.04 18.98 16.95
CA MET A 268 18.96 19.42 18.34
C MET A 268 20.02 18.72 19.19
N PRO A 269 20.47 19.36 20.29
CA PRO A 269 21.42 18.74 21.22
C PRO A 269 20.80 17.51 21.88
N ILE A 270 21.64 16.49 22.04
CA ILE A 270 21.32 15.25 22.75
C ILE A 270 22.16 15.23 24.01
N VAL A 271 21.52 15.00 25.15
CA VAL A 271 22.13 15.00 26.47
C VAL A 271 21.91 13.68 27.18
N GLU A 272 22.91 13.27 27.94
CA GLU A 272 22.75 12.19 28.92
C GLU A 272 22.09 12.76 30.18
N THR A 273 21.03 12.11 30.63
CA THR A 273 20.41 12.38 31.93
C THR A 273 20.83 11.30 32.89
N THR A 274 21.74 11.62 33.80
CA THR A 274 21.90 10.82 35.02
C THR A 274 20.59 10.90 35.81
N ASP A 275 19.99 9.76 36.16
CA ASP A 275 18.75 9.62 36.95
C ASP A 275 18.85 10.18 38.40
N GLN A 276 19.70 11.18 38.66
CA GLN A 276 19.90 11.75 40.00
C GLN A 276 18.95 12.89 40.38
N ASP A 277 18.11 13.40 39.46
CA ASP A 277 17.10 14.43 39.79
C ASP A 277 15.79 13.84 40.36
N GLY A 278 15.80 12.57 40.78
CA GLY A 278 14.69 11.91 41.47
C GLY A 278 14.96 11.69 42.96
N ARG A 279 15.00 12.77 43.75
CA ARG A 279 14.74 12.75 45.20
C ARG A 279 13.96 13.97 45.64
#